data_AF-A0A8C8TDJ7-F1
#
_entry.id   AF-A0A8C8TDJ7-F1
#
_cell.length_a   1.000
_cell.length_b   1.000
_cell.length_c   1.000
_cell.angle_alpha   90.00
_cell.angle_beta   90.00
_cell.angle_gamma   90.00
#
_symmetry.space_group_name_H-M   'P 1'
#
loop_
_entity.id
_entity.type
_entity.pdbx_description
1 polymer ?
#
loop_
_entity_poly.entity_id
_entity_poly.type
_entity_poly.pdbx_seq_one_letter_code
_entity_poly.pdbx_strand_id
1 'polypeptide(L)'
;MCPIFLFLNPSIHTIQNLLSEPILLFTHRCLRNPLVTLSITRHFLSQSDLNYFPLSHNLRQLKHLDLRGILLFASCLKPLGVLLENVAKSLQSLDLQGCKIKDSQLTDLIPALSKCSKLTEFNLLDNDFSMPILKDLLSHTANLTKMNVEQYPAPIQCYDDYGYILAERFAQLCLELMDTLRALRQPKRILFFTDPCHECGERCVYDLGPRLCPCQK
;
A
#
# COMPACT_ATOMS: atom_id res chain seq x y z
N MET A 1 30.72 -23.73 16.87
CA MET A 1 29.98 -23.93 18.13
C MET A 1 28.52 -23.60 17.87
N CYS A 2 27.66 -24.52 18.29
CA CYS A 2 26.18 -24.54 18.21
C CYS A 2 25.50 -23.31 18.89
N PRO A 3 24.15 -23.22 18.93
CA PRO A 3 23.13 -23.46 17.88
C PRO A 3 21.99 -22.41 17.94
N ILE A 4 21.19 -22.19 16.89
CA ILE A 4 19.78 -21.77 17.09
C ILE A 4 18.88 -22.49 16.09
N PHE A 5 18.11 -23.44 16.62
CA PHE A 5 16.89 -23.96 16.02
C PHE A 5 15.84 -22.84 16.01
N LEU A 6 15.25 -22.54 14.86
CA LEU A 6 13.92 -21.96 14.82
C LEU A 6 12.99 -22.97 14.17
N PHE A 7 12.25 -23.64 15.05
CA PHE A 7 11.08 -24.43 14.68
C PHE A 7 10.07 -23.50 13.99
N LEU A 8 9.87 -23.69 12.69
CA LEU A 8 8.64 -23.24 12.05
C LEU A 8 7.54 -24.21 12.47
N ASN A 9 6.78 -23.80 13.49
CA ASN A 9 5.54 -24.45 13.89
C ASN A 9 4.56 -24.36 12.70
N PRO A 10 4.00 -25.47 12.19
CA PRO A 10 3.11 -25.48 11.03
C PRO A 10 1.72 -24.83 11.28
N SER A 11 1.57 -24.04 12.34
CA SER A 11 0.25 -23.60 12.85
C SER A 11 0.13 -22.08 13.06
N ILE A 12 1.07 -21.24 12.61
CA ILE A 12 1.02 -19.78 12.86
C ILE A 12 1.15 -19.00 11.54
N HIS A 13 0.07 -18.29 11.19
CA HIS A 13 -0.18 -17.62 9.89
C HIS A 13 0.48 -16.24 9.71
N THR A 14 1.58 -15.92 10.39
CA THR A 14 2.22 -14.61 10.23
C THR A 14 3.72 -14.74 10.48
N ILE A 15 4.55 -14.41 9.48
CA ILE A 15 5.98 -14.18 9.71
C ILE A 15 6.09 -12.74 10.22
N GLN A 16 5.99 -12.56 11.53
CA GLN A 16 6.50 -11.37 12.20
C GLN A 16 7.86 -11.72 12.81
N ASN A 17 8.87 -10.93 12.45
CA ASN A 17 10.28 -11.05 12.82
C ASN A 17 11.01 -12.25 12.23
N LEU A 18 12.00 -12.00 11.36
CA LEU A 18 13.26 -12.74 11.21
C LEU A 18 14.07 -12.16 10.02
N LEU A 19 14.60 -10.94 10.10
CA LEU A 19 15.62 -10.47 9.14
C LEU A 19 16.62 -9.52 9.82
N SER A 20 17.40 -10.06 10.75
CA SER A 20 18.74 -9.55 11.10
C SER A 20 19.85 -10.25 10.28
N GLU A 21 19.47 -11.02 9.26
CA GLU A 21 20.36 -11.63 8.27
C GLU A 21 19.82 -11.32 6.86
N PRO A 22 20.68 -11.19 5.84
CA PRO A 22 20.25 -10.85 4.48
C PRO A 22 19.23 -11.87 3.95
N ILE A 23 18.26 -11.39 3.20
CA ILE A 23 17.15 -12.10 2.52
C ILE A 23 17.63 -13.34 1.74
N LEU A 24 18.94 -13.44 1.46
CA LEU A 24 19.68 -14.60 0.96
C LEU A 24 19.48 -15.92 1.74
N LEU A 25 19.05 -15.93 3.00
CA LEU A 25 18.73 -17.21 3.69
C LEU A 25 17.34 -17.76 3.36
N PHE A 26 16.39 -16.93 2.90
CA PHE A 26 15.09 -17.39 2.41
C PHE A 26 15.17 -18.06 1.03
N THR A 27 16.26 -17.85 0.29
CA THR A 27 16.45 -18.37 -1.07
C THR A 27 17.01 -19.80 -1.13
N HIS A 28 17.57 -20.32 -0.03
CA HIS A 28 18.21 -21.65 -0.02
C HIS A 28 17.30 -22.82 0.42
N ARG A 29 16.09 -22.55 0.92
CA ARG A 29 15.06 -23.60 1.13
C ARG A 29 13.76 -23.16 0.51
N CYS A 30 13.38 -23.82 -0.59
CA CYS A 30 12.03 -23.77 -1.13
C CYS A 30 11.04 -24.04 0.01
N LEU A 31 10.22 -23.05 0.38
CA LEU A 31 9.10 -23.31 1.26
C LEU A 31 8.25 -24.41 0.61
N ARG A 32 7.90 -25.43 1.38
CA ARG A 32 7.15 -26.59 0.87
C ARG A 32 5.76 -26.20 0.37
N ASN A 33 5.24 -25.07 0.85
CA ASN A 33 3.93 -24.53 0.52
C ASN A 33 4.05 -23.06 0.06
N PRO A 34 3.19 -22.62 -0.88
CA PRO A 34 3.07 -21.22 -1.26
C PRO A 34 2.76 -20.34 -0.04
N LEU A 35 3.42 -19.19 0.04
CA LEU A 35 3.22 -18.19 1.06
C LEU A 35 1.91 -17.45 0.83
N VAL A 36 1.10 -17.32 1.89
CA VAL A 36 -0.19 -16.62 1.86
C VAL A 36 -0.03 -15.13 2.18
N THR A 37 0.89 -14.79 3.09
CA THR A 37 1.13 -13.42 3.57
C THR A 37 2.62 -13.10 3.56
N LEU A 38 3.00 -11.97 2.96
CA LEU A 38 4.34 -11.40 3.00
C LEU A 38 4.21 -10.01 3.63
N SER A 39 4.85 -9.81 4.78
CA SER A 39 4.87 -8.53 5.49
C SER A 39 6.32 -8.11 5.74
N ILE A 40 6.68 -6.90 5.31
CA ILE A 40 8.00 -6.29 5.51
C ILE A 40 7.74 -4.85 5.95
N THR A 41 8.25 -4.45 7.11
CA THR A 41 7.99 -3.13 7.70
C THR A 41 9.27 -2.45 8.15
N ARG A 42 9.48 -1.17 7.77
CA ARG A 42 10.60 -0.30 8.19
C ARG A 42 12.01 -0.89 7.95
N HIS A 43 12.11 -1.80 6.98
CA HIS A 43 13.37 -2.37 6.54
C HIS A 43 13.77 -1.80 5.18
N PHE A 44 15.08 -1.74 4.91
CA PHE A 44 15.57 -1.46 3.57
C PHE A 44 15.37 -2.69 2.71
N LEU A 45 14.53 -2.59 1.68
CA LEU A 45 14.37 -3.63 0.67
C LEU A 45 15.23 -3.24 -0.53
N SER A 46 16.27 -4.02 -0.80
CA SER A 46 17.12 -3.73 -1.95
C SER A 46 16.40 -4.04 -3.26
N GLN A 47 16.83 -3.40 -4.35
CA GLN A 47 16.31 -3.73 -5.67
C GLN A 47 16.54 -5.21 -6.01
N SER A 48 17.66 -5.79 -5.60
CA SER A 48 17.97 -7.21 -5.80
C SER A 48 16.95 -8.13 -5.13
N ASP A 49 16.50 -7.79 -3.92
CA ASP A 49 15.49 -8.57 -3.20
C ASP A 49 14.15 -8.55 -3.96
N LEU A 50 13.72 -7.36 -4.40
CA LEU A 50 12.49 -7.20 -5.16
C LEU A 50 12.55 -7.88 -6.53
N ASN A 51 13.69 -7.83 -7.22
CA ASN A 51 13.88 -8.52 -8.50
C ASN A 51 13.67 -10.03 -8.39
N TYR A 52 13.89 -10.61 -7.21
CA TYR A 52 13.65 -12.04 -6.96
C TYR A 52 12.17 -12.37 -6.72
N PHE A 53 11.37 -11.43 -6.20
CA PHE A 53 10.00 -11.71 -5.81
C PHE A 53 9.15 -12.28 -6.96
N PRO A 54 9.14 -11.68 -8.17
CA PRO A 54 8.39 -12.24 -9.30
C PRO A 54 8.82 -13.63 -9.73
N LEU A 55 10.08 -14.01 -9.46
CA LEU A 55 10.66 -15.29 -9.87
C LEU A 55 10.33 -16.42 -8.87
N SER A 56 9.97 -16.05 -7.63
CA SER A 56 9.73 -16.99 -6.54
C SER A 56 8.41 -17.74 -6.71
N HIS A 57 8.47 -19.06 -6.86
CA HIS A 57 7.27 -19.92 -6.88
C HIS A 57 6.47 -19.83 -5.59
N ASN A 58 7.13 -19.55 -4.46
CA ASN A 58 6.47 -19.46 -3.16
C ASN A 58 5.51 -18.27 -3.08
N LEU A 59 5.68 -17.23 -3.90
CA LEU A 59 4.83 -16.04 -3.86
C LEU A 59 3.64 -16.09 -4.81
N ARG A 60 3.51 -17.12 -5.66
CA ARG A 60 2.47 -17.19 -6.71
C ARG A 60 1.02 -17.26 -6.20
N GLN A 61 0.82 -17.56 -4.92
CA GLN A 61 -0.51 -17.64 -4.30
C GLN A 61 -0.70 -16.62 -3.18
N LEU A 62 0.12 -15.56 -3.18
CA LEU A 62 0.05 -14.53 -2.16
C LEU A 62 -1.35 -13.92 -2.12
N LYS A 63 -1.90 -13.82 -0.92
CA LYS A 63 -3.18 -13.14 -0.63
C LYS A 63 -2.95 -11.81 0.05
N HIS A 64 -1.86 -11.64 0.78
CA HIS A 64 -1.60 -10.43 1.56
C HIS A 64 -0.17 -9.96 1.32
N LEU A 65 -0.02 -8.76 0.78
CA LEU A 65 1.27 -8.10 0.60
C LEU A 65 1.29 -6.80 1.41
N ASP A 66 2.14 -6.76 2.42
CA ASP A 66 2.33 -5.61 3.30
C ASP A 66 3.79 -5.16 3.19
N LEU A 67 4.01 -4.01 2.53
CA LEU A 67 5.29 -3.35 2.42
C LEU A 67 5.14 -1.96 3.02
N ARG A 68 5.50 -1.79 4.30
CA ARG A 68 5.29 -0.54 5.03
C ARG A 68 6.57 0.18 5.38
N GLY A 69 6.63 1.48 5.13
CA GLY A 69 7.79 2.30 5.48
C GLY A 69 9.07 1.89 4.73
N ILE A 70 8.94 1.33 3.53
CA ILE A 70 10.05 0.89 2.68
C ILE A 70 10.23 1.91 1.56
N LEU A 71 11.44 2.46 1.37
CA LEU A 71 11.71 3.38 0.28
C LEU A 71 11.68 2.65 -1.07
N LEU A 72 10.55 2.75 -1.79
CA LEU A 72 10.40 2.16 -3.12
C LEU A 72 10.89 3.14 -4.19
N PHE A 73 12.20 3.08 -4.49
CA PHE A 73 12.82 3.83 -5.59
C PHE A 73 12.29 3.35 -6.96
N ALA A 74 12.43 4.17 -8.00
CA ALA A 74 11.91 3.85 -9.34
C ALA A 74 12.33 2.46 -9.85
N SER A 75 13.57 2.06 -9.54
CA SER A 75 14.12 0.75 -9.93
C SER A 75 13.44 -0.45 -9.23
N CYS A 76 12.75 -0.21 -8.13
CA CYS A 76 12.01 -1.20 -7.33
C CYS A 76 10.54 -1.37 -7.78
N LEU A 77 9.97 -0.41 -8.50
CA LEU A 77 8.54 -0.45 -8.86
C LEU A 77 8.24 -1.43 -9.99
N LYS A 78 9.15 -1.53 -10.97
CA LYS A 78 8.99 -2.50 -12.07
C LYS A 78 8.86 -3.94 -11.56
N PRO A 79 9.78 -4.48 -10.72
CA PRO A 79 9.62 -5.83 -10.19
C PRO A 79 8.37 -5.96 -9.29
N LEU A 80 8.01 -4.92 -8.52
CA LEU A 80 6.76 -4.93 -7.75
C LEU A 80 5.53 -5.07 -8.65
N GLY A 81 5.48 -4.32 -9.76
CA GLY A 81 4.41 -4.44 -10.77
C GLY A 81 4.29 -5.86 -11.32
N VAL A 82 5.41 -6.50 -11.68
CA VAL A 82 5.40 -7.90 -12.16
C VAL A 82 4.91 -8.85 -11.08
N LEU A 83 5.29 -8.64 -9.81
CA LEU A 83 4.77 -9.44 -8.69
C LEU A 83 3.25 -9.30 -8.61
N LEU A 84 2.72 -8.07 -8.61
CA LEU A 84 1.28 -7.80 -8.55
C LEU A 84 0.54 -8.47 -9.71
N GLU A 85 1.09 -8.45 -10.92
CA GLU A 85 0.50 -9.18 -12.06
C GLU A 85 0.46 -10.70 -11.83
N ASN A 86 1.54 -11.27 -11.29
CA ASN A 86 1.61 -12.70 -10.98
C ASN A 86 0.57 -13.13 -9.92
N VAL A 87 0.28 -12.25 -8.96
CA VAL A 87 -0.65 -12.53 -7.84
C VAL A 87 -2.02 -11.89 -8.02
N ALA A 88 -2.30 -11.28 -9.17
CA ALA A 88 -3.53 -10.51 -9.43
C ALA A 88 -4.83 -11.31 -9.19
N LYS A 89 -4.78 -12.63 -9.37
CA LYS A 89 -5.92 -13.54 -9.16
C LYS A 89 -6.07 -14.06 -7.72
N SER A 90 -5.09 -13.82 -6.85
CA SER A 90 -5.09 -14.30 -5.46
C SER A 90 -5.02 -13.18 -4.42
N LEU A 91 -4.45 -12.01 -4.77
CA LEU A 91 -4.22 -10.90 -3.85
C LEU A 91 -5.52 -10.30 -3.32
N GLN A 92 -5.64 -10.25 -1.99
CA GLN A 92 -6.80 -9.78 -1.24
C GLN A 92 -6.48 -8.52 -0.44
N SER A 93 -5.26 -8.38 0.10
CA SER A 93 -4.82 -7.13 0.70
C SER A 93 -3.48 -6.66 0.15
N LEU A 94 -3.39 -5.34 -0.05
CA LEU A 94 -2.18 -4.65 -0.44
C LEU A 94 -1.99 -3.41 0.44
N ASP A 95 -0.91 -3.40 1.20
CA ASP A 95 -0.50 -2.25 2.01
C ASP A 95 0.86 -1.76 1.53
N LEU A 96 0.90 -0.52 1.02
CA LEU A 96 2.10 0.18 0.59
C LEU A 96 2.27 1.49 1.40
N GLN A 97 1.79 1.53 2.64
CA GLN A 97 1.85 2.73 3.47
C GLN A 97 3.30 3.18 3.70
N GLY A 98 3.56 4.48 3.53
CA GLY A 98 4.85 5.08 3.84
C GLY A 98 5.97 4.67 2.89
N CYS A 99 5.63 4.26 1.66
CA CYS A 99 6.61 3.77 0.69
C CYS A 99 7.33 4.85 -0.11
N LYS A 100 6.95 6.13 0.07
CA LYS A 100 7.47 7.28 -0.68
C LYS A 100 7.39 7.09 -2.20
N ILE A 101 6.30 6.49 -2.67
CA ILE A 101 5.96 6.35 -4.09
C ILE A 101 5.56 7.74 -4.61
N LYS A 102 6.16 8.17 -5.72
CA LYS A 102 5.82 9.41 -6.43
C LYS A 102 4.74 9.18 -7.48
N ASP A 103 4.10 10.25 -7.94
CA ASP A 103 3.07 10.20 -8.99
C ASP A 103 3.49 9.38 -10.22
N SER A 104 4.66 9.66 -10.79
CA SER A 104 5.16 8.96 -11.98
C SER A 104 5.37 7.46 -11.75
N GLN A 105 5.82 7.09 -10.55
CA GLN A 105 6.03 5.71 -10.15
C GLN A 105 4.69 4.98 -9.93
N LEU A 106 3.69 5.68 -9.41
CA LEU A 106 2.34 5.13 -9.26
C LEU A 106 1.68 4.92 -10.63
N THR A 107 1.90 5.83 -11.60
CA THR A 107 1.44 5.65 -12.99
C THR A 107 1.89 4.31 -13.57
N ASP A 108 3.14 3.92 -13.33
CA ASP A 108 3.70 2.64 -13.80
C ASP A 108 3.06 1.41 -13.10
N LEU A 109 2.56 1.59 -11.86
CA LEU A 109 1.99 0.51 -11.06
C LEU A 109 0.49 0.27 -11.33
N ILE A 110 -0.23 1.31 -11.77
CA ILE A 110 -1.68 1.28 -12.05
C ILE A 110 -2.10 0.10 -12.97
N PRO A 111 -1.41 -0.20 -14.08
CA PRO A 111 -1.78 -1.31 -14.95
C PRO A 111 -1.76 -2.68 -14.25
N ALA A 112 -0.84 -2.91 -13.31
CA ALA A 112 -0.79 -4.14 -12.53
C ALA A 112 -1.89 -4.17 -11.44
N LEU A 113 -2.12 -3.03 -10.77
CA LEU A 113 -3.16 -2.88 -9.75
C LEU A 113 -4.57 -3.14 -10.32
N SER A 114 -4.88 -2.60 -11.50
CA SER A 114 -6.20 -2.78 -12.14
C SER A 114 -6.56 -4.24 -12.46
N LYS A 115 -5.56 -5.14 -12.49
CA LYS A 115 -5.75 -6.59 -12.69
C LYS A 115 -6.09 -7.34 -11.39
N CYS A 116 -5.88 -6.74 -10.22
CA CYS A 116 -6.02 -7.37 -8.90
C CYS A 116 -7.49 -7.55 -8.46
N SER A 117 -8.28 -8.31 -9.23
CA SER A 117 -9.74 -8.46 -9.08
C SER A 117 -10.23 -9.07 -7.75
N LYS A 118 -9.34 -9.61 -6.92
CA LYS A 118 -9.68 -10.17 -5.60
C LYS A 118 -9.41 -9.21 -4.43
N LEU A 119 -8.88 -8.02 -4.70
CA LEU A 119 -8.51 -7.05 -3.67
C LEU A 119 -9.76 -6.62 -2.87
N THR A 120 -9.65 -6.74 -1.55
CA THR A 120 -10.66 -6.32 -0.56
C THR A 120 -10.14 -5.19 0.33
N GLU A 121 -8.83 -5.08 0.52
CA GLU A 121 -8.19 -4.07 1.36
C GLU A 121 -7.03 -3.42 0.59
N PHE A 122 -7.01 -2.09 0.58
CA PHE A 122 -5.98 -1.33 -0.11
C PHE A 122 -5.56 -0.12 0.71
N ASN A 123 -4.25 0.00 0.97
CA ASN A 123 -3.69 1.07 1.78
C ASN A 123 -2.48 1.71 1.06
N LEU A 124 -2.61 3.01 0.80
CA LEU A 124 -1.58 3.86 0.19
C LEU A 124 -1.19 5.04 1.08
N LEU A 125 -1.56 5.02 2.36
CA LEU A 125 -1.28 6.11 3.30
C LEU A 125 0.19 6.51 3.34
N ASP A 126 0.48 7.74 3.76
CA ASP A 126 1.85 8.25 3.93
C ASP A 126 2.70 8.21 2.65
N ASN A 127 2.04 8.24 1.49
CA ASN A 127 2.65 8.56 0.20
C ASN A 127 2.15 9.94 -0.25
N ASP A 128 3.02 10.69 -0.91
CA ASP A 128 2.77 12.09 -1.24
C ASP A 128 2.22 12.17 -2.68
N PHE A 129 0.89 12.08 -2.83
CA PHE A 129 0.23 12.02 -4.13
C PHE A 129 -0.52 13.29 -4.51
N SER A 130 -0.40 13.67 -5.79
CA SER A 130 -1.19 14.75 -6.36
C SER A 130 -2.64 14.36 -6.66
N MET A 131 -3.50 15.37 -6.75
CA MET A 131 -4.89 15.20 -7.17
C MET A 131 -5.04 14.49 -8.54
N PRO A 132 -4.28 14.85 -9.60
CA PRO A 132 -4.34 14.11 -10.88
C PRO A 132 -4.04 12.61 -10.74
N ILE A 133 -2.96 12.23 -10.06
CA ILE A 133 -2.62 10.80 -9.98
C ILE A 133 -3.65 10.01 -9.15
N LEU A 134 -4.23 10.62 -8.12
CA LEU A 134 -5.30 10.00 -7.33
C LEU A 134 -6.54 9.77 -8.20
N LYS A 135 -6.95 10.75 -9.03
CA LYS A 135 -8.06 10.58 -9.98
C LYS A 135 -7.78 9.46 -10.99
N ASP A 136 -6.56 9.43 -11.53
CA ASP A 136 -6.14 8.38 -12.47
C ASP A 136 -6.20 7.00 -11.81
N LEU A 137 -5.66 6.85 -10.61
CA LEU A 137 -5.70 5.60 -9.85
C LEU A 137 -7.14 5.14 -9.60
N LEU A 138 -8.00 6.02 -9.11
CA LEU A 138 -9.41 5.70 -8.82
C LEU A 138 -10.16 5.28 -10.09
N SER A 139 -9.88 5.94 -11.21
CA SER A 139 -10.49 5.64 -12.51
C SER A 139 -10.07 4.26 -13.03
N HIS A 140 -8.77 3.94 -12.98
CA HIS A 140 -8.25 2.67 -13.47
C HIS A 140 -8.54 1.48 -12.55
N THR A 141 -8.90 1.73 -11.29
CA THR A 141 -9.27 0.70 -10.32
C THR A 141 -10.79 0.59 -10.11
N ALA A 142 -11.59 1.29 -10.91
CA ALA A 142 -13.04 1.25 -10.84
C ALA A 142 -13.66 -0.15 -11.07
N ASN A 143 -12.95 -1.03 -11.77
CA ASN A 143 -13.37 -2.42 -12.00
C ASN A 143 -13.20 -3.33 -10.75
N LEU A 144 -12.50 -2.87 -9.71
CA LEU A 144 -12.23 -3.63 -8.49
C LEU A 144 -13.43 -3.56 -7.52
N THR A 145 -14.51 -4.26 -7.87
CA THR A 145 -15.79 -4.22 -7.13
C THR A 145 -15.79 -4.93 -5.78
N LYS A 146 -14.72 -5.65 -5.44
CA LYS A 146 -14.58 -6.39 -4.17
C LYS A 146 -13.94 -5.59 -3.05
N MET A 147 -13.42 -4.39 -3.34
CA MET A 147 -12.79 -3.56 -2.33
C MET A 147 -13.79 -3.20 -1.23
N ASN A 148 -13.42 -3.53 0.01
CA ASN A 148 -14.17 -3.28 1.22
C ASN A 148 -13.65 -2.04 1.95
N VAL A 149 -12.34 -1.90 2.04
CA VAL A 149 -11.66 -0.79 2.72
C VAL A 149 -10.55 -0.27 1.83
N GLU A 150 -10.61 1.02 1.54
CA GLU A 150 -9.64 1.74 0.71
C GLU A 150 -9.15 2.96 1.48
N GLN A 151 -7.83 3.07 1.64
CA GLN A 151 -7.20 4.15 2.39
C GLN A 151 -6.20 4.86 1.48
N TYR A 152 -6.48 6.13 1.22
CA TYR A 152 -5.67 6.98 0.36
C TYR A 152 -5.13 8.16 1.19
N PRO A 153 -3.95 8.69 0.83
CA PRO A 153 -3.49 9.94 1.39
C PRO A 153 -4.37 11.09 0.87
N ALA A 154 -4.50 12.15 1.67
CA ALA A 154 -5.04 13.42 1.21
C ALA A 154 -4.16 13.94 0.07
N PRO A 155 -4.73 14.54 -0.99
CA PRO A 155 -3.96 15.17 -2.05
C PRO A 155 -2.96 16.19 -1.48
N ILE A 156 -1.75 16.27 -2.03
CA ILE A 156 -0.75 17.27 -1.61
C ILE A 156 -1.28 18.71 -1.74
N GLN A 157 -2.23 18.95 -2.65
CA GLN A 157 -2.88 20.25 -2.82
C GLN A 157 -3.76 20.67 -1.63
N CYS A 158 -3.97 19.78 -0.65
CA CYS A 158 -4.66 20.13 0.59
C CYS A 158 -3.74 20.88 1.57
N TYR A 159 -2.43 20.89 1.36
CA TYR A 159 -1.46 21.51 2.27
C TYR A 159 -0.99 22.87 1.74
N ASP A 160 -0.58 23.74 2.67
CA ASP A 160 0.17 24.95 2.35
C ASP A 160 1.67 24.67 2.20
N ASP A 161 2.46 25.71 1.90
CA ASP A 161 3.91 25.61 1.70
C ASP A 161 4.68 25.18 2.96
N TYR A 162 4.04 25.18 4.12
CA TYR A 162 4.61 24.77 5.41
C TYR A 162 4.15 23.36 5.83
N GLY A 163 3.29 22.71 5.05
CA GLY A 163 2.75 21.38 5.36
C GLY A 163 1.55 21.40 6.30
N TYR A 164 0.94 22.55 6.56
CA TYR A 164 -0.33 22.61 7.31
C TYR A 164 -1.51 22.33 6.39
N ILE A 165 -2.49 21.62 6.93
CA ILE A 165 -3.72 21.30 6.19
C ILE A 165 -4.60 22.55 6.04
N LEU A 166 -5.05 22.82 4.83
CA LEU A 166 -6.07 23.81 4.51
C LEU A 166 -7.44 23.12 4.58
N ALA A 167 -8.13 23.21 5.72
CA ALA A 167 -9.32 22.41 6.03
C ALA A 167 -10.44 22.46 4.96
N GLU A 168 -10.74 23.65 4.44
CA GLU A 168 -11.73 23.81 3.36
C GLU A 168 -11.29 23.11 2.07
N ARG A 169 -10.02 23.25 1.70
CA ARG A 169 -9.46 22.63 0.51
C ARG A 169 -9.38 21.11 0.64
N PHE A 170 -9.06 20.61 1.83
CA PHE A 170 -9.13 19.20 2.18
C PHE A 170 -10.54 18.64 1.97
N ALA A 171 -11.56 19.31 2.51
CA ALA A 171 -12.95 18.89 2.36
C ALA A 171 -13.39 18.89 0.89
N GLN A 172 -13.05 19.95 0.14
CA GLN A 172 -13.41 20.09 -1.26
C GLN A 172 -12.76 19.01 -2.15
N LEU A 173 -11.44 18.82 -2.04
CA LEU A 173 -10.72 17.88 -2.89
C LEU A 173 -11.08 16.43 -2.57
N CYS A 174 -11.27 16.08 -1.30
CA CYS A 174 -11.69 14.73 -0.94
C CYS A 174 -13.13 14.42 -1.41
N LEU A 175 -14.03 15.42 -1.36
CA LEU A 175 -15.36 15.28 -1.94
C LEU A 175 -15.27 14.99 -3.44
N GLU A 176 -14.46 15.76 -4.17
CA GLU A 176 -14.27 15.59 -5.62
C GLU A 176 -13.71 14.19 -5.98
N LEU A 177 -12.73 13.67 -5.22
CA LEU A 177 -12.24 12.30 -5.39
C LEU A 177 -13.32 11.25 -5.11
N MET A 178 -14.08 11.45 -4.03
CA MET A 178 -15.14 10.54 -3.66
C MET A 178 -16.27 10.51 -4.70
N ASP A 179 -16.64 11.66 -5.24
CA ASP A 179 -17.63 11.78 -6.31
C ASP A 179 -17.15 11.16 -7.61
N THR A 180 -15.87 11.37 -7.97
CA THR A 180 -15.23 10.69 -9.11
C THR A 180 -15.36 9.18 -8.99
N LEU A 181 -15.06 8.61 -7.82
CA LEU A 181 -15.15 7.16 -7.63
C LEU A 181 -16.59 6.66 -7.59
N ARG A 182 -17.51 7.40 -6.96
CA ARG A 182 -18.95 7.06 -6.91
C ARG A 182 -19.64 7.13 -8.27
N ALA A 183 -19.14 7.95 -9.19
CA ALA A 183 -19.61 7.97 -10.58
C ALA A 183 -19.24 6.69 -11.34
N LEU A 184 -18.21 5.97 -10.90
CA LEU A 184 -17.67 4.78 -11.58
C LEU A 184 -18.11 3.45 -10.94
N ARG A 185 -18.30 3.41 -9.62
CA ARG A 185 -18.79 2.24 -8.87
C ARG A 185 -19.44 2.62 -7.55
N GLN A 186 -20.01 1.65 -6.84
CA GLN A 186 -20.49 1.81 -5.46
C GLN A 186 -19.41 1.36 -4.47
N PRO A 187 -18.54 2.26 -3.99
CA PRO A 187 -17.53 1.91 -3.00
C PRO A 187 -18.16 1.64 -1.63
N LYS A 188 -17.53 0.75 -0.85
CA LYS A 188 -18.00 0.39 0.50
C LYS A 188 -17.47 1.35 1.56
N ARG A 189 -16.15 1.42 1.74
CA ARG A 189 -15.49 2.33 2.68
C ARG A 189 -14.21 2.88 2.07
N ILE A 190 -14.22 4.18 1.78
CA ILE A 190 -13.05 4.92 1.32
C ILE A 190 -12.72 5.96 2.36
N LEU A 191 -11.45 6.09 2.69
CA LEU A 191 -10.97 7.04 3.67
C LEU A 191 -9.78 7.80 3.07
N PHE A 192 -9.84 9.12 3.13
CA PHE A 192 -8.69 9.98 2.84
C PHE A 192 -8.12 10.49 4.15
N PHE A 193 -6.82 10.34 4.36
CA PHE A 193 -6.16 10.76 5.60
C PHE A 193 -5.07 11.78 5.31
N THR A 194 -4.98 12.79 6.14
CA THR A 194 -3.81 13.67 6.15
C THR A 194 -2.62 12.99 6.79
N ASP A 195 -1.47 13.64 6.67
CA ASP A 195 -0.33 13.37 7.54
C ASP A 195 -0.71 13.64 9.01
N PRO A 196 -0.03 12.98 9.96
CA PRO A 196 -0.19 13.26 11.38
C PRO A 196 0.06 14.74 11.67
N CYS A 197 -0.86 15.38 12.38
CA CYS A 197 -0.69 16.76 12.84
C CYS A 197 0.58 16.90 13.69
N HIS A 198 1.43 17.89 13.41
CA HIS A 198 2.68 18.09 14.15
C HIS A 198 2.48 18.40 15.65
N GLU A 199 1.33 18.95 16.02
CA GLU A 199 1.01 19.35 17.39
C GLU A 199 0.43 18.20 18.23
N CYS A 200 -0.56 17.46 17.70
CA CYS A 200 -1.29 16.43 18.45
C CYS A 200 -1.07 15.00 17.95
N GLY A 201 -0.42 14.79 16.81
CA GLY A 201 -0.22 13.49 16.19
C GLY A 201 -1.48 12.89 15.52
N GLU A 202 -2.65 13.47 15.74
CA GLU A 202 -3.90 13.02 15.12
C GLU A 202 -3.99 13.40 13.64
N ARG A 203 -4.68 12.57 12.85
CA ARG A 203 -4.93 12.83 11.43
C ARG A 203 -6.29 13.46 11.23
N CYS A 204 -6.41 14.36 10.26
CA CYS A 204 -7.71 14.67 9.69
C CYS A 204 -8.13 13.52 8.77
N VAL A 205 -9.42 13.18 8.77
CA VAL A 205 -9.95 12.06 7.99
C VAL A 205 -11.19 12.50 7.24
N TYR A 206 -11.23 12.22 5.94
CA TYR A 206 -12.44 12.35 5.14
C TYR A 206 -13.06 10.96 4.91
N ASP A 207 -14.34 10.85 5.27
CA ASP A 207 -15.18 9.65 5.08
C ASP A 207 -16.51 10.11 4.43
N LEU A 208 -17.60 10.21 5.19
CA LEU A 208 -18.83 10.89 4.74
C LEU A 208 -18.76 12.42 4.82
N GLY A 209 -17.63 12.94 5.29
CA GLY A 209 -17.33 14.35 5.49
C GLY A 209 -16.00 14.52 6.22
N PRO A 210 -15.47 15.75 6.35
CA PRO A 210 -14.21 16.00 7.01
C PRO A 210 -14.35 15.87 8.54
N ARG A 211 -13.50 15.06 9.14
CA ARG A 211 -13.24 15.03 10.59
C ARG A 211 -11.85 15.62 10.81
N LEU A 212 -11.80 16.85 11.32
CA LEU A 212 -10.56 17.56 11.54
C LEU A 212 -9.96 17.21 12.90
N CYS A 213 -8.63 17.26 13.00
CA CYS A 213 -7.96 17.14 14.30
C CYS A 213 -8.28 18.35 15.20
N PRO A 214 -8.09 18.25 16.52
CA PRO A 214 -8.41 19.33 17.45
C PRO A 214 -7.66 20.65 17.18
N CYS A 215 -6.48 20.59 16.55
CA CYS A 215 -5.66 21.76 16.23
C CYS A 215 -6.16 22.56 15.00
N GLN A 216 -7.19 22.07 14.32
CA GLN A 216 -7.78 22.67 13.11
C GLN A 216 -9.18 23.25 13.37
N LYS A 217 -9.57 23.36 14.65
CA LYS A 217 -10.84 23.91 15.11
C LYS A 217 -10.70 25.35 15.60
#